data_AF-A0A6I9QCI5-F1
#
_entry.id   AF-A0A6I9QCI5-F1
#
_cell.length_a   1.000
_cell.length_b   1.000
_cell.length_c   1.000
_cell.angle_alpha   90.00
_cell.angle_beta   90.00
_cell.angle_gamma   90.00
#
_symmetry.space_group_name_H-M   'P 1'
#
loop_
_entity.id
_entity.type
_entity.pdbx_description
1 polymer ?
#
loop_
_entity_poly.entity_id
_entity_poly.type
_entity_poly.pdbx_seq_one_letter_code
_entity_poly.pdbx_strand_id
1 'polypeptide(L)'
;MGISKVIGSAATLLFMTSVYLKKSGMTFVMIPFLVGSLLAYLVTIASHPAVNFPSILGKGSDGSFPLWSKLLFGPFLMFVRAYVLLRKLKSTEPVYNEISDGLYVGGWPSSPNHLPPGEPVVIDCTCELPRSSFVSKDAYLNIAIWDTRSPQPLQIEYAVRWACKKRAQKKPIYIHCAFVTIAARCCMCRLCLPNTHDA
;
A
#
# COMPACT_ATOMS: atom_id res chain seq x y z
N MET A 1 7.59 -11.80 8.56
CA MET A 1 8.14 -10.67 9.35
C MET A 1 7.32 -9.43 9.05
N GLY A 2 6.97 -8.60 10.05
CA GLY A 2 6.23 -7.36 9.80
C GLY A 2 7.11 -6.27 9.18
N ILE A 3 6.51 -5.35 8.44
CA ILE A 3 7.21 -4.27 7.72
C ILE A 3 8.14 -3.46 8.64
N SER A 4 7.72 -3.17 9.88
CA SER A 4 8.51 -2.44 10.87
C SER A 4 9.82 -3.15 11.24
N LYS A 5 9.84 -4.48 11.33
CA LYS A 5 11.07 -5.23 11.61
C LYS A 5 12.06 -5.15 10.45
N VAL A 6 11.56 -5.32 9.22
CA VAL A 6 12.38 -5.28 8.01
C VAL A 6 13.00 -3.91 7.81
N ILE A 7 12.19 -2.84 7.90
CA ILE A 7 12.66 -1.47 7.75
C ILE A 7 13.55 -1.06 8.92
N GLY A 8 13.27 -1.51 10.15
CA GLY A 8 14.11 -1.23 11.32
C GLY A 8 15.51 -1.85 11.25
N SER A 9 15.60 -3.08 10.71
CA SER A 9 16.90 -3.72 10.44
C SER A 9 17.68 -2.93 9.38
N ALA A 10 17.02 -2.53 8.28
CA ALA A 10 17.65 -1.71 7.24
C ALA A 10 18.10 -0.34 7.78
N ALA A 11 17.29 0.31 8.63
CA ALA A 11 17.62 1.58 9.27
C ALA A 11 18.90 1.47 10.11
N THR A 12 19.01 0.40 10.90
CA THR A 12 20.20 0.14 11.73
C THR A 12 21.45 -0.09 10.89
N LEU A 13 21.33 -0.85 9.79
CA LEU A 13 22.46 -1.05 8.87
C LEU A 13 22.93 0.28 8.25
N LEU A 14 22.00 1.11 7.74
CA LEU A 14 22.32 2.43 7.19
C LEU A 14 22.99 3.34 8.23
N PHE A 15 22.49 3.31 9.47
CA PHE A 15 23.09 4.07 10.56
C PHE A 15 24.53 3.61 10.85
N MET A 16 24.76 2.31 10.96
CA MET A 16 26.11 1.75 11.19
C MET A 16 27.06 2.09 10.03
N THR A 17 26.60 2.01 8.78
CA THR A 17 27.36 2.46 7.61
C THR A 17 27.71 3.94 7.70
N SER A 18 26.78 4.79 8.13
CA SER A 18 27.04 6.22 8.32
C SER A 18 28.13 6.47 9.38
N VAL A 19 28.08 5.77 10.51
CA VAL A 19 29.09 5.88 11.58
C VAL A 19 30.45 5.42 11.08
N TYR A 20 30.50 4.34 10.31
CA TYR A 20 31.74 3.84 9.69
C TYR A 20 32.34 4.87 8.72
N LEU A 21 31.53 5.41 7.80
CA LEU A 21 31.97 6.44 6.85
C LEU A 21 32.49 7.69 7.53
N LYS A 22 31.86 8.10 8.65
CA LYS A 22 32.33 9.20 9.50
C LYS A 22 33.73 8.93 10.05
N LYS A 23 33.96 7.72 10.59
CA LYS A 23 35.25 7.32 11.17
C LYS A 23 36.35 7.24 10.12
N SER A 24 36.02 6.89 8.88
CA SER A 24 36.95 6.88 7.75
C SER A 24 37.23 8.27 7.15
N GLY A 25 36.71 9.36 7.73
CA GLY A 25 36.90 10.72 7.25
C GLY A 25 36.03 11.12 6.04
N MET A 26 35.11 10.25 5.59
CA MET A 26 34.25 10.47 4.43
C MET A 26 32.94 11.20 4.79
N THR A 27 33.06 12.37 5.43
CA THR A 27 31.93 13.09 6.05
C THR A 27 30.81 13.44 5.05
N PHE A 28 31.13 13.87 3.84
CA PHE A 28 30.11 14.20 2.83
C PHE A 28 29.31 12.97 2.36
N VAL A 29 29.98 11.82 2.23
CA VAL A 29 29.35 10.57 1.80
C VAL A 29 28.48 9.98 2.90
N MET A 30 28.80 10.23 4.17
CA MET A 30 27.98 9.80 5.31
C MET A 30 26.57 10.41 5.32
N ILE A 31 26.43 11.69 4.96
CA ILE A 31 25.19 12.47 5.12
C ILE A 31 23.96 11.75 4.53
N PRO A 32 23.95 11.28 3.27
CA PRO A 32 22.78 10.58 2.72
C PRO A 32 22.44 9.28 3.45
N PHE A 33 23.43 8.54 3.97
CA PHE A 33 23.18 7.33 4.77
C PHE A 33 22.57 7.66 6.13
N LEU A 34 23.03 8.72 6.78
CA LEU A 34 22.46 9.17 8.04
C LEU A 34 21.01 9.63 7.83
N VAL A 35 20.74 10.50 6.85
CA VAL A 35 19.39 10.97 6.52
C VAL A 35 18.47 9.79 6.17
N GLY A 36 18.95 8.87 5.34
CA GLY A 36 18.23 7.64 4.99
C GLY A 36 17.90 6.79 6.22
N SER A 37 18.84 6.64 7.17
CA SER A 37 18.60 5.89 8.41
C SER A 37 17.53 6.54 9.29
N LEU A 38 17.53 7.88 9.43
CA LEU A 38 16.54 8.62 10.21
C LEU A 38 15.14 8.47 9.60
N LEU A 39 15.01 8.61 8.28
CA LEU A 39 13.75 8.40 7.57
C LEU A 39 13.25 6.96 7.69
N ALA A 40 14.14 5.98 7.62
CA ALA A 40 13.79 4.57 7.81
C ALA A 40 13.35 4.29 9.26
N TYR A 41 13.96 4.92 10.27
CA TYR A 41 13.47 4.85 11.65
C TYR A 41 12.09 5.48 11.81
N LEU A 42 11.81 6.62 11.17
CA LEU A 42 10.47 7.23 11.18
C LEU A 42 9.42 6.27 10.60
N VAL A 43 9.69 5.64 9.46
CA VAL A 43 8.81 4.63 8.86
C VAL A 43 8.66 3.41 9.76
N THR A 44 9.74 2.98 10.43
CA THR A 44 9.72 1.86 11.38
C THR A 44 8.79 2.14 12.55
N ILE A 45 8.89 3.33 13.15
CA ILE A 45 8.04 3.76 14.27
C ILE A 45 6.60 3.88 13.80
N ALA A 46 6.35 4.55 12.67
CA ALA A 46 4.99 4.77 12.16
C ALA A 46 4.28 3.46 11.77
N SER A 47 5.03 2.45 11.29
CA SER A 47 4.49 1.13 10.93
C SER A 47 4.46 0.13 12.09
N HIS A 48 4.98 0.50 13.26
CA HIS A 48 4.94 -0.33 14.47
C HIS A 48 3.48 -0.57 14.91
N PRO A 49 3.11 -1.78 15.39
CA PRO A 49 1.72 -2.10 15.72
C PRO A 49 1.09 -1.12 16.73
N ALA A 50 1.90 -0.65 17.68
CA ALA A 50 1.46 0.25 18.74
C ALA A 50 1.19 1.68 18.25
N VAL A 51 1.77 2.09 17.11
CA VAL A 51 1.62 3.46 16.56
C VAL A 51 0.65 3.45 15.39
N ASN A 52 0.87 2.56 14.42
CA ASN A 52 0.02 2.33 13.26
C ASN A 52 -0.48 3.62 12.58
N PHE A 53 0.46 4.46 12.11
CA PHE A 53 0.17 5.76 11.52
C PHE A 53 0.50 5.80 10.01
N PRO A 54 -0.35 5.22 9.14
CA PRO A 54 -0.12 5.15 7.69
C PRO A 54 -0.15 6.52 6.99
N SER A 55 -0.80 7.51 7.60
CA SER A 55 -0.92 8.86 7.06
C SER A 55 0.40 9.64 7.02
N ILE A 56 1.48 9.14 7.66
CA ILE A 56 2.81 9.78 7.63
C ILE A 56 3.35 9.96 6.21
N LEU A 57 2.97 9.08 5.28
CA LEU A 57 3.41 9.16 3.88
C LEU A 57 2.59 10.20 3.10
N GLY A 58 1.53 10.77 3.68
CA GLY A 58 0.74 11.84 3.07
C GLY A 58 -0.01 11.42 1.80
N LYS A 59 -0.28 10.12 1.61
CA LYS A 59 -1.02 9.63 0.44
C LYS A 59 -2.44 10.20 0.45
N GLY A 60 -2.80 10.92 -0.61
CA GLY A 60 -4.11 11.54 -0.76
C GLY A 60 -5.23 10.52 -1.00
N SER A 61 -6.48 10.98 -0.94
CA SER A 61 -7.65 10.19 -1.32
C SER A 61 -7.64 9.79 -2.79
N ASP A 62 -7.01 10.59 -3.65
CA ASP A 62 -6.81 10.33 -5.08
C ASP A 62 -5.60 9.42 -5.38
N GLY A 63 -4.93 8.92 -4.32
CA GLY A 63 -3.78 8.02 -4.39
C GLY A 63 -2.50 8.67 -4.88
N SER A 64 -2.45 10.00 -4.93
CA SER A 64 -1.25 10.76 -5.23
C SER A 64 -0.42 11.03 -3.96
N PHE A 65 0.88 11.24 -4.16
CA PHE A 65 1.79 11.68 -3.09
C PHE A 65 2.17 13.15 -3.31
N PRO A 66 2.13 13.98 -2.25
CA PRO A 66 2.60 15.36 -2.31
C PRO A 66 4.13 15.40 -2.52
N LEU A 67 4.62 16.53 -3.02
CA LEU A 67 6.04 16.66 -3.39
C LEU A 67 6.98 16.44 -2.19
N TRP A 68 6.61 16.94 -1.01
CA TRP A 68 7.38 16.75 0.22
C TRP A 68 7.54 15.26 0.58
N SER A 69 6.49 14.45 0.37
CA SER A 69 6.52 13.02 0.67
C SER A 69 7.40 12.27 -0.32
N LYS A 70 7.33 12.63 -1.61
CA LYS A 70 8.21 12.08 -2.65
C LYS A 70 9.68 12.42 -2.39
N LEU A 71 9.98 13.59 -1.84
CA LEU A 71 11.35 14.00 -1.52
C LEU A 71 11.88 13.28 -0.27
N LEU A 72 11.11 13.25 0.81
CA LEU A 72 11.52 12.63 2.07
C LEU A 72 11.48 11.10 2.01
N PHE A 73 10.37 10.52 1.57
CA PHE A 73 10.16 9.07 1.54
C PHE A 73 10.45 8.44 0.18
N GLY A 74 10.95 9.21 -0.80
CA GLY A 74 11.24 8.75 -2.16
C GLY A 74 11.99 7.42 -2.22
N PRO A 75 13.16 7.28 -1.55
CA PRO A 75 13.91 6.02 -1.53
C PRO A 75 13.08 4.84 -1.01
N PHE A 76 12.32 5.03 0.06
CA PHE A 76 11.44 4.01 0.62
C PHE A 76 10.29 3.64 -0.34
N LEU A 77 9.59 4.64 -0.89
CA LEU A 77 8.48 4.43 -1.83
C LEU A 77 8.96 3.72 -3.11
N MET A 78 10.15 4.08 -3.61
CA MET A 78 10.76 3.40 -4.76
C MET A 78 11.14 1.95 -4.41
N PHE A 79 11.70 1.72 -3.23
CA PHE A 79 12.04 0.38 -2.76
C PHE A 79 10.80 -0.53 -2.69
N VAL A 80 9.70 -0.06 -2.11
CA VAL A 80 8.45 -0.84 -2.02
C VAL A 80 7.91 -1.16 -3.42
N ARG A 81 7.91 -0.17 -4.35
CA ARG A 81 7.49 -0.39 -5.74
C ARG A 81 8.36 -1.44 -6.43
N ALA A 82 9.69 -1.31 -6.31
CA ALA A 82 10.62 -2.27 -6.88
C ALA A 82 10.41 -3.67 -6.31
N TYR A 83 10.23 -3.78 -4.99
CA TYR A 83 9.96 -5.04 -4.31
C TYR A 83 8.68 -5.71 -4.82
N VAL A 84 7.59 -4.95 -4.98
CA VAL A 84 6.33 -5.46 -5.54
C VAL A 84 6.50 -5.94 -6.98
N LEU A 85 7.18 -5.16 -7.83
CA LEU A 85 7.44 -5.52 -9.23
C LEU A 85 8.32 -6.77 -9.34
N LEU A 86 9.42 -6.84 -8.59
CA LEU A 86 10.32 -8.00 -8.56
C LEU A 86 9.61 -9.26 -8.08
N ARG A 87 8.80 -9.15 -7.02
CA ARG A 87 8.02 -10.29 -6.53
C ARG A 87 6.99 -10.74 -7.55
N LYS A 88 6.38 -9.81 -8.27
CA LYS A 88 5.43 -10.11 -9.35
C LYS A 88 6.10 -10.86 -10.51
N LEU A 89 7.32 -10.47 -10.90
CA LEU A 89 8.10 -11.17 -11.93
C LEU A 89 8.46 -12.60 -11.53
N LYS A 90 8.65 -12.86 -10.23
CA LYS A 90 8.96 -14.19 -9.69
C LYS A 90 7.72 -15.02 -9.36
N SER A 91 6.56 -14.39 -9.22
CA SER A 91 5.33 -15.06 -8.83
C SER A 91 4.66 -15.69 -10.04
N THR A 92 4.21 -16.94 -9.87
CA THR A 92 3.35 -17.65 -10.82
C THR A 92 1.87 -17.46 -10.52
N GLU A 93 1.53 -16.66 -9.50
CA GLU A 93 0.13 -16.43 -9.12
C GLU A 93 -0.59 -15.54 -10.14
N PRO A 94 -1.89 -15.78 -10.37
CA PRO A 94 -2.70 -14.92 -11.22
C PRO A 94 -2.68 -13.48 -10.68
N VAL A 95 -2.65 -12.51 -11.60
CA VAL A 95 -2.54 -11.08 -11.27
C VAL A 95 -3.69 -10.61 -10.37
N TYR A 96 -4.88 -11.17 -10.60
CA TYR A 96 -6.08 -11.01 -9.81
C TYR A 96 -6.90 -12.30 -9.85
N ASN A 97 -7.77 -12.49 -8.85
CA ASN A 97 -8.75 -13.56 -8.79
C ASN A 97 -10.15 -12.98 -8.65
N GLU A 98 -11.12 -13.58 -9.33
CA GLU A 98 -12.54 -13.27 -9.12
C GLU A 98 -13.04 -14.06 -7.92
N ILE A 99 -13.65 -13.36 -6.97
CA ILE A 99 -14.16 -13.94 -5.72
C ILE A 99 -15.67 -14.14 -5.79
N SER A 100 -16.37 -13.20 -6.43
CA SER A 100 -17.79 -13.26 -6.75
C SER A 100 -18.04 -12.41 -8.00
N ASP A 101 -19.23 -12.54 -8.59
CA ASP A 101 -19.58 -11.87 -9.86
C ASP A 101 -19.28 -10.35 -9.82
N GLY A 102 -18.27 -9.95 -10.60
CA GLY A 102 -17.79 -8.58 -10.70
C GLY A 102 -16.99 -8.08 -9.49
N LEU A 103 -16.49 -8.96 -8.61
CA LEU A 103 -15.62 -8.66 -7.48
C LEU A 103 -14.29 -9.38 -7.61
N TYR A 104 -13.24 -8.60 -7.79
CA TYR A 104 -11.88 -9.07 -8.04
C TYR A 104 -10.93 -8.64 -6.94
N VAL A 105 -9.93 -9.48 -6.66
CA VAL A 105 -8.86 -9.18 -5.72
C VAL A 105 -7.51 -9.53 -6.30
N GLY A 106 -6.55 -8.62 -6.16
CA GLY A 106 -5.20 -8.84 -6.67
C GLY A 106 -4.13 -7.97 -6.04
N GLY A 107 -2.96 -7.97 -6.70
CA GLY A 107 -1.84 -7.11 -6.34
C GLY A 107 -1.96 -5.71 -6.96
N TRP A 108 -1.05 -4.82 -6.59
CA TRP A 108 -1.03 -3.47 -7.17
C TRP A 108 -0.96 -3.49 -8.72
N PRO A 109 -1.89 -2.82 -9.42
CA PRO A 109 -1.96 -2.87 -10.88
C PRO A 109 -0.92 -1.94 -11.49
N SER A 110 0.28 -2.45 -11.79
CA SER A 110 1.34 -1.64 -12.43
C SER A 110 1.14 -1.39 -13.94
N SER A 111 0.21 -2.08 -14.59
CA SER A 111 -0.10 -1.95 -16.03
C SER A 111 -1.62 -2.08 -16.24
N PRO A 112 -2.18 -1.56 -17.35
CA PRO A 112 -3.61 -1.71 -17.66
C PRO A 112 -4.06 -3.17 -17.73
N ASN A 113 -3.19 -4.06 -18.22
CA ASN A 113 -3.46 -5.50 -18.31
C ASN A 113 -3.53 -6.19 -16.93
N HIS A 114 -3.19 -5.47 -15.85
CA HIS A 114 -3.32 -5.97 -14.49
C HIS A 114 -4.68 -5.62 -13.86
N LEU A 115 -5.55 -4.91 -14.57
CA LEU A 115 -6.91 -4.67 -14.14
C LEU A 115 -7.85 -5.76 -14.69
N PRO A 116 -8.87 -6.15 -13.93
CA PRO A 116 -9.93 -6.99 -14.45
C PRO A 116 -10.73 -6.27 -15.56
N PRO A 117 -11.47 -7.03 -16.39
CA PRO A 117 -12.27 -6.46 -17.47
C PRO A 117 -13.43 -5.57 -16.94
N GLY A 118 -13.99 -4.74 -17.82
CA GLY A 118 -15.22 -3.98 -17.53
C GLY A 118 -15.04 -2.65 -16.79
N GLU A 119 -13.87 -2.00 -16.90
CA GLU A 119 -13.56 -0.72 -16.24
C GLU A 119 -13.81 -0.73 -14.72
N PRO A 120 -13.04 -1.56 -13.99
CA PRO A 120 -13.25 -1.73 -12.56
C PRO A 120 -12.98 -0.45 -11.80
N VAL A 121 -13.74 -0.24 -10.73
CA VAL A 121 -13.39 0.72 -9.69
C VAL A 121 -12.42 0.07 -8.71
N VAL A 122 -11.43 0.84 -8.26
CA VAL A 122 -10.28 0.34 -7.53
C VAL A 122 -10.34 0.77 -6.07
N ILE A 123 -10.27 -0.21 -5.16
CA ILE A 123 -10.06 0.00 -3.72
C ILE A 123 -8.62 -0.36 -3.41
N ASP A 124 -7.83 0.64 -3.06
CA ASP A 124 -6.42 0.52 -2.73
C ASP A 124 -6.22 0.43 -1.23
N CYS A 125 -5.79 -0.73 -0.76
CA CYS A 125 -5.48 -1.01 0.64
C CYS A 125 -3.98 -0.87 0.93
N THR A 126 -3.31 0.15 0.40
CA THR A 126 -1.89 0.43 0.65
C THR A 126 -1.67 1.89 0.99
N CYS A 127 -0.72 2.20 1.87
CA CYS A 127 -0.26 3.57 2.09
C CYS A 127 1.00 3.92 1.29
N GLU A 128 1.71 2.91 0.75
CA GLU A 128 3.03 3.04 0.14
C GLU A 128 3.00 3.10 -1.40
N LEU A 129 1.97 2.53 -2.04
CA LEU A 129 1.89 2.46 -3.49
C LEU A 129 1.00 3.58 -4.04
N PRO A 130 1.35 4.22 -5.16
CA PRO A 130 0.53 5.27 -5.75
C PRO A 130 -0.64 4.68 -6.56
N ARG A 131 -1.67 5.47 -6.79
CA ARG A 131 -2.66 5.17 -7.84
C ARG A 131 -1.96 5.09 -9.20
N SER A 132 -2.29 4.08 -9.97
CA SER A 132 -1.82 3.93 -11.35
C SER A 132 -2.50 4.95 -12.26
N SER A 133 -1.74 5.57 -13.16
CA SER A 133 -2.21 6.71 -13.97
C SER A 133 -3.44 6.41 -14.81
N PHE A 134 -3.61 5.16 -15.25
CA PHE A 134 -4.73 4.68 -16.06
C PHE A 134 -6.03 4.42 -15.26
N VAL A 135 -6.00 4.47 -13.92
CA VAL A 135 -7.20 4.36 -13.09
C VAL A 135 -7.77 5.76 -12.88
N SER A 136 -9.02 6.03 -13.26
CA SER A 136 -9.63 7.36 -13.03
C SER A 136 -9.71 7.71 -11.53
N LYS A 137 -9.58 8.99 -11.18
CA LYS A 137 -9.72 9.48 -9.81
C LYS A 137 -11.11 9.17 -9.22
N ASP A 138 -12.16 9.24 -10.04
CA ASP A 138 -13.55 8.97 -9.62
C ASP A 138 -13.86 7.48 -9.45
N ALA A 139 -12.97 6.63 -9.96
CA ALA A 139 -13.01 5.19 -9.87
C ALA A 139 -11.98 4.65 -8.89
N TYR A 140 -11.47 5.47 -7.96
CA TYR A 140 -10.42 5.08 -7.03
C TYR A 140 -10.78 5.47 -5.60
N LEU A 141 -10.59 4.53 -4.68
CA LEU A 141 -10.74 4.73 -3.25
C LEU A 141 -9.47 4.28 -2.52
N ASN A 142 -8.86 5.19 -1.77
CA ASN A 142 -7.70 4.87 -0.93
C ASN A 142 -8.13 4.53 0.51
N ILE A 143 -7.80 3.32 0.96
CA ILE A 143 -7.82 2.89 2.36
C ILE A 143 -6.37 2.70 2.80
N ALA A 144 -5.74 3.80 3.18
CA ALA A 144 -4.32 3.82 3.52
C ALA A 144 -4.03 2.95 4.74
N ILE A 145 -3.38 1.81 4.53
CA ILE A 145 -2.92 0.89 5.56
C ILE A 145 -1.51 0.41 5.22
N TRP A 146 -0.72 0.11 6.27
CA TRP A 146 0.59 -0.51 6.07
C TRP A 146 0.46 -1.94 5.58
N ASP A 147 1.41 -2.39 4.76
CA ASP A 147 1.57 -3.81 4.48
C ASP A 147 1.69 -4.60 5.79
N THR A 148 1.02 -5.75 5.89
CA THR A 148 0.84 -6.56 7.12
C THR A 148 -0.13 -6.04 8.20
N ARG A 149 -0.88 -4.96 7.95
CA ARG A 149 -1.94 -4.45 8.85
C ARG A 149 -3.35 -4.71 8.33
N SER A 150 -4.32 -4.62 9.24
CA SER A 150 -5.74 -4.61 8.91
C SER A 150 -6.29 -3.19 8.98
N PRO A 151 -7.22 -2.80 8.08
CA PRO A 151 -8.00 -1.58 8.24
C PRO A 151 -8.86 -1.65 9.51
N GLN A 152 -9.24 -0.48 10.03
CA GLN A 152 -10.21 -0.38 11.12
C GLN A 152 -11.62 -0.75 10.63
N PRO A 153 -12.51 -1.23 11.52
CA PRO A 153 -13.88 -1.58 11.14
C PRO A 153 -14.63 -0.48 10.38
N LEU A 154 -14.50 0.78 10.81
CA LEU A 154 -15.11 1.94 10.15
C LEU A 154 -14.60 2.14 8.70
N GLN A 155 -13.31 1.88 8.46
CA GLN A 155 -12.73 1.97 7.11
C GLN A 155 -13.26 0.84 6.21
N ILE A 156 -13.46 -0.35 6.78
CA ILE A 156 -14.07 -1.48 6.06
C ILE A 156 -15.50 -1.13 5.69
N GLU A 157 -16.31 -0.66 6.63
CA GLU A 157 -17.70 -0.26 6.36
C GLU A 157 -17.80 0.84 5.30
N TYR A 158 -16.91 1.83 5.37
CA TYR A 158 -16.83 2.88 4.37
C TYR A 158 -16.51 2.33 2.97
N ALA A 159 -15.49 1.45 2.87
CA ALA A 159 -15.11 0.80 1.62
C ALA A 159 -16.24 -0.07 1.05
N VAL A 160 -16.92 -0.82 1.91
CA VAL A 160 -18.08 -1.66 1.54
C VAL A 160 -19.21 -0.80 0.99
N ARG A 161 -19.61 0.26 1.70
CA ARG A 161 -20.67 1.17 1.24
C ARG A 161 -20.33 1.82 -0.10
N TRP A 162 -19.09 2.23 -0.29
CA TRP A 162 -18.62 2.78 -1.55
C TRP A 162 -18.65 1.75 -2.68
N ALA A 163 -18.19 0.52 -2.43
CA ALA A 163 -18.25 -0.58 -3.37
C ALA A 163 -19.70 -0.91 -3.77
N CYS A 164 -20.63 -1.00 -2.81
CA CYS A 164 -22.05 -1.23 -3.09
C CYS A 164 -22.64 -0.18 -4.02
N LYS A 165 -22.33 1.11 -3.80
CA LYS A 165 -22.77 2.21 -4.68
C LYS A 165 -22.25 2.04 -6.11
N LYS A 166 -20.99 1.62 -6.27
CA LYS A 166 -20.38 1.38 -7.60
C LYS A 166 -20.93 0.12 -8.28
N ARG A 167 -21.20 -0.95 -7.52
CA ARG A 167 -21.88 -2.16 -8.03
C ARG A 167 -23.30 -1.86 -8.53
N ALA A 168 -24.04 -0.99 -7.86
CA ALA A 168 -25.36 -0.53 -8.34
C ALA A 168 -25.28 0.19 -9.70
N GLN A 169 -24.11 0.75 -10.04
CA GLN A 169 -23.81 1.35 -11.35
C GLN A 169 -23.26 0.32 -12.36
N LYS A 170 -23.35 -0.98 -12.05
CA LYS A 170 -22.81 -2.09 -12.86
C LYS A 170 -21.30 -1.98 -13.11
N LYS A 171 -20.56 -1.33 -12.22
CA LYS A 171 -19.09 -1.27 -12.28
C LYS A 171 -18.48 -2.44 -11.48
N PRO A 172 -17.54 -3.21 -12.06
CA PRO A 172 -16.79 -4.22 -11.31
C PRO A 172 -15.95 -3.58 -10.21
N ILE A 173 -15.72 -4.31 -9.12
CA ILE A 173 -14.90 -3.86 -7.99
C ILE A 173 -13.56 -4.60 -8.03
N TYR A 174 -12.46 -3.86 -8.00
CA TYR A 174 -11.12 -4.41 -7.86
C TYR A 174 -10.50 -3.94 -6.54
N ILE A 175 -10.28 -4.86 -5.61
CA ILE A 175 -9.61 -4.57 -4.34
C ILE A 175 -8.17 -5.04 -4.47
N HIS A 176 -7.21 -4.15 -4.24
CA HIS A 176 -5.80 -4.54 -4.20
C HIS A 176 -5.11 -4.18 -2.90
N CYS A 177 -4.12 -5.01 -2.56
CA CYS A 177 -3.12 -4.73 -1.54
C CYS A 177 -1.74 -4.73 -2.20
N ALA A 178 -0.67 -4.56 -1.44
CA ALA A 178 0.69 -4.82 -1.90
C ALA A 178 0.83 -6.30 -2.32
N PHE A 179 0.34 -7.22 -1.47
CA PHE A 179 0.43 -8.66 -1.67
C PHE A 179 -0.81 -9.38 -1.08
N VAL A 180 -1.96 -9.39 -1.78
CA VAL A 180 -3.24 -10.05 -1.39
C VAL A 180 -3.26 -10.56 0.06
N THR A 181 -3.32 -9.62 1.02
CA THR A 181 -3.11 -9.90 2.44
C THR A 181 -4.43 -9.94 3.19
N ILE A 182 -4.39 -10.27 4.48
CA ILE A 182 -5.53 -10.32 5.42
C ILE A 182 -6.48 -9.13 5.25
N ALA A 183 -5.98 -7.91 4.99
CA ALA A 183 -6.81 -6.73 4.74
C ALA A 183 -7.76 -6.87 3.54
N ALA A 184 -7.29 -7.38 2.41
CA ALA A 184 -8.14 -7.66 1.25
C ALA A 184 -9.15 -8.77 1.60
N ARG A 185 -8.74 -9.79 2.38
CA ARG A 185 -9.63 -10.86 2.86
C ARG A 185 -10.69 -10.36 3.85
N CYS A 186 -10.38 -9.39 4.71
CA CYS A 186 -11.34 -8.80 5.64
C CYS A 186 -12.41 -7.97 4.92
N CYS A 187 -12.00 -7.14 3.94
CA CYS A 187 -12.96 -6.44 3.08
C CYS A 187 -13.83 -7.44 2.28
N MET A 188 -13.24 -8.53 1.78
CA MET A 188 -13.99 -9.62 1.12
C MET A 188 -15.04 -10.23 2.05
N CYS A 189 -14.68 -10.63 3.27
CA CYS A 189 -15.62 -11.27 4.20
C CYS A 189 -16.84 -10.40 4.48
N ARG A 190 -16.69 -9.07 4.58
CA ARG A 190 -17.84 -8.18 4.80
C ARG A 190 -18.65 -7.92 3.53
N LEU A 191 -18.03 -7.88 2.35
CA LEU A 191 -18.72 -7.73 1.06
C LEU A 191 -19.54 -8.96 0.65
N CYS A 192 -19.11 -10.15 1.08
CA CYS A 192 -19.79 -11.42 0.78
C CYS A 192 -20.87 -11.80 1.81
N LEU A 193 -20.94 -11.12 2.96
CA LEU A 193 -22.02 -11.32 3.93
C LEU A 193 -23.23 -10.49 3.49
N PRO A 194 -24.46 -11.05 3.48
CA PRO A 194 -25.66 -10.27 3.25
C PRO A 194 -25.75 -9.15 4.30
N ASN A 195 -26.07 -7.93 3.87
CA ASN A 195 -26.36 -6.83 4.78
C ASN A 195 -27.52 -7.25 5.69
N THR A 196 -27.25 -7.57 6.95
CA THR A 196 -28.27 -7.82 7.98
C THR A 196 -28.97 -6.53 8.44
N HIS A 197 -28.97 -5.47 7.62
CA HIS A 197 -29.60 -4.18 7.91
C HIS A 197 -30.74 -3.83 6.95
N ASP A 198 -31.09 -4.74 6.04
CA ASP A 198 -32.31 -4.65 5.23
C ASP A 198 -33.36 -5.66 5.75
N ALA A 199 -33.66 -5.59 7.05
CA ALA A 199 -34.78 -6.26 7.72
C ALA A 199 -35.50 -5.28 8.65
#